data_AF-A0A1G9UFW4-F1
#
_entry.id   AF-A0A1G9UFW4-F1
#
_cell.length_a   1.000
_cell.length_b   1.000
_cell.length_c   1.000
_cell.angle_alpha   90.00
_cell.angle_beta   90.00
_cell.angle_gamma   90.00
#
_symmetry.space_group_name_H-M   'P 1'
#
loop_
_entity.id
_entity.type
_entity.pdbx_description
1 polymer ?
#
loop_
_entity_poly.entity_id
_entity_poly.type
_entity_poly.pdbx_seq_one_letter_code
_entity_poly.pdbx_strand_id
1 'polypeptide(L)'
;MNIGDRVRTVLGSPRKEKFLLALGHRLGIAARGVFTGDASQAARQAQACNEMMIAIWSQMWAMKTAGPTGHPDREFLAILLEKADAGDARLNLLDALNSALLSMGGDDLSEQETAGS
;
A
#
# COMPACT_ATOMS: atom_id res chain seq x y z
N MET A 1 -18.36 2.23 -3.79
CA MET A 1 -17.30 1.22 -4.00
C MET A 1 -16.53 1.06 -2.70
N ASN A 2 -16.36 -0.16 -2.18
CA ASN A 2 -15.61 -0.36 -0.93
C ASN A 2 -14.09 -0.20 -1.17
N ILE A 3 -13.28 -0.14 -0.11
CA ILE A 3 -11.83 0.05 -0.24
C ILE A 3 -11.15 -1.11 -0.99
N GLY A 4 -11.58 -2.35 -0.75
CA GLY A 4 -11.03 -3.53 -1.42
C GLY A 4 -11.26 -3.51 -2.93
N ASP A 5 -12.45 -3.07 -3.37
CA ASP A 5 -12.77 -2.88 -4.79
C ASP A 5 -11.90 -1.78 -5.41
N ARG A 6 -11.71 -0.65 -4.72
CA ARG A 6 -10.83 0.44 -5.18
C ARG A 6 -9.39 -0.02 -5.36
N VAL A 7 -8.87 -0.75 -4.38
CA VAL A 7 -7.51 -1.31 -4.46
C VAL A 7 -7.41 -2.28 -5.62
N ARG A 8 -8.38 -3.19 -5.78
CA ARG A 8 -8.40 -4.16 -6.89
C ARG A 8 -8.38 -3.47 -8.25
N THR A 9 -9.20 -2.42 -8.42
CA THR A 9 -9.21 -1.61 -9.65
C THR A 9 -7.83 -1.02 -9.94
N VAL A 10 -7.16 -0.46 -8.94
CA VAL A 10 -5.83 0.13 -9.11
C VAL A 10 -4.76 -0.93 -9.39
N LEU A 11 -4.80 -2.08 -8.71
CA LEU A 11 -3.88 -3.20 -8.94
C LEU A 11 -4.04 -3.81 -10.34
N GLY A 12 -5.24 -3.76 -10.90
CA GLY A 12 -5.52 -4.15 -12.29
C GLY A 12 -5.14 -3.11 -13.35
N SER A 13 -4.64 -1.94 -12.96
CA SER A 13 -4.35 -0.82 -13.85
C SER A 13 -2.84 -0.60 -14.07
N PRO A 14 -2.43 0.22 -15.06
CA PRO A 14 -1.05 0.68 -15.19
C PRO A 14 -0.51 1.44 -13.96
N ARG A 15 -1.41 2.00 -13.12
CA ARG A 15 -1.03 2.74 -11.90
C ARG A 15 -0.61 1.83 -10.73
N LYS A 16 -0.66 0.49 -10.89
CA LYS A 16 -0.36 -0.48 -9.82
C LYS A 16 1.00 -0.29 -9.16
N GLU A 17 2.07 -0.05 -9.92
CA GLU A 17 3.42 0.11 -9.34
C GLU A 17 3.50 1.38 -8.49
N LYS A 18 2.96 2.49 -9.00
CA LYS A 18 2.87 3.76 -8.27
C LYS A 18 2.05 3.61 -6.98
N PHE A 19 0.96 2.86 -7.03
CA PHE A 19 0.15 2.55 -5.86
C PHE A 19 0.91 1.75 -4.81
N LEU A 20 1.62 0.68 -5.21
CA LEU A 20 2.41 -0.14 -4.29
C LEU A 20 3.54 0.66 -3.62
N LEU A 21 4.22 1.52 -4.38
CA LEU A 21 5.21 2.47 -3.86
C LEU A 21 4.60 3.41 -2.82
N ALA A 22 3.45 4.02 -3.14
CA ALA A 22 2.76 4.91 -2.22
C ALA A 22 2.30 4.16 -0.95
N LEU A 23 1.78 2.95 -1.09
CA LEU A 23 1.35 2.12 0.02
C LEU A 23 2.51 1.77 0.96
N GLY A 24 3.64 1.29 0.40
CA GLY A 24 4.84 1.00 1.18
C GLY A 24 5.35 2.22 1.93
N HIS A 25 5.42 3.37 1.27
CA HIS A 25 5.82 4.63 1.91
C HIS A 25 4.87 5.02 3.06
N ARG A 26 3.56 4.89 2.88
CA ARG A 26 2.56 5.20 3.93
C ARG A 26 2.65 4.25 5.12
N LEU A 27 2.91 2.97 4.90
CA LEU A 27 3.18 2.02 5.97
C LEU A 27 4.47 2.35 6.73
N GLY A 28 5.50 2.86 6.06
CA GLY A 28 6.73 3.35 6.72
C GLY A 28 6.47 4.55 7.63
N ILE A 29 5.64 5.50 7.18
CA ILE A 29 5.19 6.63 8.02
C ILE A 29 4.38 6.11 9.22
N ALA A 30 3.46 5.17 9.00
CA ALA A 30 2.66 4.58 10.06
C ALA A 30 3.53 3.86 11.09
N ALA A 31 4.51 3.06 10.65
CA ALA A 31 5.47 2.36 11.51
C ALA A 31 6.26 3.32 12.41
N ARG A 32 6.57 4.53 11.94
CA ARG A 32 7.18 5.57 12.77
C ARG A 32 6.17 6.21 13.72
N GLY A 33 4.94 6.43 13.25
CA GLY A 33 3.87 7.08 13.98
C GLY A 33 3.43 6.34 15.24
N VAL A 34 3.45 5.01 15.25
CA VAL A 34 2.98 4.22 16.41
C VAL A 34 3.75 4.50 17.70
N PHE A 35 5.01 4.95 17.60
CA PHE A 35 5.82 5.32 18.77
C PHE A 35 5.46 6.68 19.38
N THR A 36 4.56 7.45 18.75
CA THR A 36 4.06 8.71 19.32
C THR A 36 2.88 8.51 20.28
N GLY A 37 2.31 7.30 20.31
CA GLY A 37 1.20 6.92 21.18
C GLY A 37 1.62 5.99 22.33
N ASP A 38 0.77 5.00 22.64
CA ASP A 38 1.03 4.02 23.69
C ASP A 38 2.18 3.08 23.33
N ALA A 39 3.27 3.15 24.11
CA ALA A 39 4.47 2.36 23.92
C ALA A 39 4.23 0.84 24.07
N SER A 40 3.18 0.42 24.78
CA SER A 40 2.92 -0.99 25.09
C SER A 40 2.63 -1.84 23.84
N GLN A 41 2.16 -1.23 22.75
CA GLN A 41 1.83 -1.91 21.50
C GLN A 41 2.66 -1.45 20.30
N ALA A 42 3.37 -0.32 20.42
CA ALA A 42 4.09 0.32 19.33
C ALA A 42 5.08 -0.63 18.62
N ALA A 43 5.82 -1.45 19.35
CA ALA A 43 6.76 -2.39 18.76
C ALA A 43 6.08 -3.46 17.87
N ARG A 44 4.93 -4.01 18.31
CA ARG A 44 4.18 -5.01 17.55
C ARG A 44 3.55 -4.41 16.30
N GLN A 45 2.96 -3.23 16.42
CA GLN A 45 2.35 -2.53 15.28
C GLN A 45 3.42 -2.11 14.26
N ALA A 46 4.58 -1.61 14.72
CA ALA A 46 5.71 -1.29 13.85
C ALA A 46 6.25 -2.53 13.13
N GLN A 47 6.34 -3.67 13.82
CA GLN A 47 6.72 -4.94 13.22
C GLN A 47 5.72 -5.35 12.13
N ALA A 48 4.41 -5.32 12.39
CA ALA A 48 3.41 -5.63 11.38
C ALA A 48 3.47 -4.69 10.17
N CYS A 49 3.67 -3.38 10.39
CA CYS A 49 3.91 -2.43 9.30
C CYS A 49 5.14 -2.80 8.47
N ASN A 50 6.24 -3.22 9.12
CA ASN A 50 7.44 -3.68 8.44
C ASN A 50 7.20 -4.96 7.62
N GLU A 51 6.48 -5.94 8.17
CA GLU A 51 6.14 -7.18 7.46
C GLU A 51 5.27 -6.91 6.23
N MET A 52 4.29 -6.00 6.34
CA MET A 52 3.50 -5.55 5.20
C MET A 52 4.36 -4.83 4.12
N MET A 53 5.29 -3.98 4.53
CA MET A 53 6.24 -3.34 3.60
C MET A 53 7.12 -4.36 2.87
N ILE A 54 7.62 -5.38 3.58
CA ILE A 54 8.39 -6.46 2.98
C ILE A 54 7.55 -7.22 1.94
N ALA A 55 6.30 -7.56 2.27
CA ALA A 55 5.39 -8.22 1.33
C ALA A 55 5.15 -7.38 0.06
N ILE A 56 4.95 -6.07 0.20
CA ILE A 56 4.85 -5.13 -0.93
C ILE A 56 6.13 -5.17 -1.79
N TRP A 57 7.30 -5.09 -1.16
CA TRP A 57 8.58 -5.09 -1.87
C TRP A 57 8.81 -6.40 -2.62
N SER A 58 8.52 -7.55 -1.99
CA SER A 58 8.60 -8.86 -2.64
C SER A 58 7.71 -8.95 -3.88
N GLN A 59 6.49 -8.41 -3.82
CA GLN A 59 5.60 -8.35 -5.00
C GLN A 59 6.15 -7.44 -6.08
N MET A 60 6.67 -6.27 -5.73
CA MET A 60 7.29 -5.37 -6.71
C MET A 60 8.51 -6.00 -7.39
N TRP A 61 9.33 -6.77 -6.66
CA TRP A 61 10.44 -7.52 -7.23
C TRP A 61 9.95 -8.65 -8.15
N ALA A 62 8.95 -9.42 -7.72
CA ALA A 62 8.35 -10.47 -8.54
C ALA A 62 7.77 -9.93 -9.85
N MET A 63 7.13 -8.75 -9.82
CA MET A 63 6.64 -8.08 -11.04
C MET A 63 7.75 -7.73 -12.04
N LYS A 64 8.98 -7.48 -11.57
CA LYS A 64 10.14 -7.17 -12.43
C LYS A 64 10.80 -8.42 -13.01
N THR A 65 10.72 -9.56 -12.31
CA THR A 65 11.44 -10.79 -12.67
C THR A 65 10.57 -11.88 -13.29
N ALA A 66 9.27 -11.91 -13.00
CA ALA A 66 8.38 -13.03 -13.33
C ALA A 66 7.41 -12.78 -14.51
N GLY A 67 7.49 -11.63 -15.19
CA GLY A 67 6.55 -11.30 -16.26
C GLY A 67 5.11 -11.09 -15.75
N PRO A 68 4.07 -11.17 -16.62
CA PRO A 68 2.70 -10.75 -16.32
C PRO A 68 1.97 -11.56 -15.23
N THR A 69 2.52 -12.70 -14.80
CA THR A 69 1.87 -13.64 -13.88
C THR A 69 2.21 -13.41 -12.40
N GLY A 70 3.18 -12.56 -12.09
CA GLY A 70 3.61 -12.22 -10.72
C GLY A 70 2.93 -10.97 -10.16
N HIS A 71 1.62 -10.81 -10.39
CA HIS A 71 0.90 -9.60 -9.99
C HIS A 71 0.23 -9.75 -8.62
N PRO A 72 0.26 -8.71 -7.77
CA PRO A 72 -0.53 -8.69 -6.56
C PRO A 72 -2.03 -8.76 -6.93
N ASP A 73 -2.67 -9.84 -6.53
CA ASP A 73 -4.08 -10.13 -6.80
C ASP A 73 -4.91 -10.07 -5.52
N ARG A 74 -6.03 -10.81 -5.46
CA ARG A 74 -6.88 -10.85 -4.28
C ARG A 74 -6.15 -11.40 -3.04
N GLU A 75 -5.20 -12.31 -3.23
CA GLU A 75 -4.45 -12.92 -2.13
C GLU A 75 -3.50 -11.90 -1.49
N PHE A 76 -3.00 -10.94 -2.27
CA PHE A 76 -2.12 -9.89 -1.75
C PHE A 76 -2.77 -9.07 -0.63
N LEU A 77 -4.03 -8.66 -0.80
CA LEU A 77 -4.77 -7.94 0.25
C LEU A 77 -5.02 -8.81 1.48
N ALA A 78 -5.25 -10.11 1.30
CA ALA A 78 -5.44 -11.04 2.41
C ALA A 78 -4.13 -11.20 3.21
N ILE A 79 -2.98 -11.27 2.54
CA ILE A 79 -1.66 -11.32 3.18
C ILE A 79 -1.41 -10.06 4.01
N LEU A 80 -1.68 -8.86 3.45
CA LEU A 80 -1.51 -7.62 4.21
C LEU A 80 -2.42 -7.58 5.43
N LEU A 81 -3.67 -8.04 5.29
CA LEU A 81 -4.61 -8.10 6.40
C LEU A 81 -4.14 -9.08 7.49
N GLU A 82 -3.66 -10.27 7.12
CA GLU A 82 -3.11 -11.25 8.06
C GLU A 82 -1.95 -10.66 8.87
N LYS A 83 -1.03 -9.92 8.23
CA LYS A 83 0.09 -9.26 8.93
C LYS A 83 -0.37 -8.11 9.79
N ALA A 84 -1.34 -7.32 9.34
CA ALA A 84 -1.95 -6.28 10.16
C ALA A 84 -2.61 -6.87 11.41
N ASP A 85 -3.31 -8.00 11.27
CA ASP A 85 -3.98 -8.68 12.38
C ASP A 85 -2.99 -9.22 13.42
N ALA A 86 -1.87 -9.79 12.96
CA ALA A 86 -0.84 -10.34 13.83
C ALA A 86 -0.19 -9.28 14.74
N GLY A 87 -0.13 -8.02 14.32
CA GLY A 87 0.45 -6.91 15.10
C GLY A 87 -0.53 -5.85 15.57
N ASP A 88 -1.84 -6.11 15.50
CA ASP A 88 -2.90 -5.14 15.83
C ASP A 88 -2.76 -3.78 15.09
N ALA A 89 -2.42 -3.86 13.80
CA ALA A 89 -2.11 -2.73 12.92
C ALA A 89 -3.17 -2.53 11.81
N ARG A 90 -4.40 -3.04 12.00
CA ARG A 90 -5.49 -2.90 11.01
C ARG A 90 -5.77 -1.45 10.64
N LEU A 91 -5.78 -0.56 11.63
CA LEU A 91 -6.00 0.87 11.40
C LEU A 91 -4.87 1.48 10.57
N ASN A 92 -3.62 1.13 10.86
CA ASN A 92 -2.46 1.57 10.09
C ASN A 92 -2.55 1.12 8.63
N LEU A 93 -2.96 -0.14 8.38
CA LEU A 93 -3.19 -0.64 7.03
C LEU A 93 -4.31 0.13 6.32
N LEU A 94 -5.45 0.33 6.99
CA LEU A 94 -6.59 1.06 6.43
C LEU A 94 -6.22 2.50 6.05
N ASP A 95 -5.53 3.21 6.93
CA ASP A 95 -5.09 4.58 6.70
C ASP A 95 -4.05 4.67 5.58
N ALA A 96 -3.13 3.70 5.52
CA ALA A 96 -2.13 3.61 4.45
C ALA A 96 -2.79 3.35 3.09
N LEU A 97 -3.77 2.43 3.02
CA LEU A 97 -4.53 2.15 1.81
C LEU A 97 -5.32 3.38 1.33
N ASN A 98 -6.04 4.06 2.23
CA ASN A 98 -6.77 5.27 1.89
C ASN A 98 -5.82 6.38 1.38
N SER A 99 -4.71 6.59 2.08
CA SER A 99 -3.72 7.60 1.71
C SER A 99 -3.04 7.30 0.37
N ALA A 100 -2.72 6.02 0.11
CA ALA A 100 -2.15 5.59 -1.17
C ALA A 100 -3.15 5.75 -2.32
N LEU A 101 -4.42 5.38 -2.10
CA LEU A 101 -5.49 5.58 -3.09
C LEU A 101 -5.70 7.06 -3.42
N LEU A 102 -5.63 7.96 -2.43
CA LEU A 102 -5.72 9.41 -2.65
C LEU A 102 -4.58 9.92 -3.54
N SER A 103 -3.37 9.40 -3.36
CA SER A 103 -2.22 9.75 -4.20
C SER A 103 -2.35 9.30 -5.66
N MET A 104 -3.33 8.45 -6.00
CA MET A 104 -3.60 8.04 -7.38
C MET A 104 -4.54 8.99 -8.14
N GLY A 105 -5.21 9.93 -7.44
CA GLY A 105 -6.15 10.89 -8.03
C GLY A 105 -5.51 12.20 -8.50
N GLY A 106 -4.19 12.37 -8.34
CA GLY A 106 -3.48 13.61 -8.67
C GLY A 106 -2.91 13.70 -10.10
N ASP A 107 -2.91 12.61 -10.87
CA ASP A 107 -2.25 12.58 -12.19
C ASP A 107 -3.11 13.11 -13.34
N ASP A 108 -4.42 13.28 -13.13
CA ASP A 108 -5.33 13.77 -14.18
C ASP A 108 -5.16 15.29 -14.44
N LEU A 109 -4.39 16.01 -13.60
CA LEU A 109 -4.14 17.45 -13.76
C LEU A 109 -2.82 17.77 -14.46
N SER A 110 -1.89 16.81 -14.56
CA SER A 110 -0.56 17.02 -15.15
C SER A 110 -0.51 16.78 -16.67
N GLU A 111 -1.51 16.11 -17.25
CA GLU A 111 -1.56 15.86 -18.70
C GLU A 111 -2.30 16.96 -19.49
N GLN A 112 -2.95 17.92 -18.81
CA GLN A 112 -3.67 19.02 -19.49
C GLN A 112 -2.82 20.27 -19.72
N GLU A 113 -1.65 20.41 -19.09
CA GLU A 113 -0.83 21.65 -19.19
C GLU A 113 0.20 21.64 -20.33
N THR A 114 0.37 20.54 -21.08
CA THR A 114 1.35 20.48 -22.19
C THR A 114 0.75 20.46 -23.59
N ALA A 115 -0.58 20.46 -23.72
CA ALA A 115 -1.28 20.50 -25.01
C ALA A 115 -1.70 21.92 -25.45
N GLY A 116 -1.21 22.96 -24.77
CA GLY A 116 -1.57 24.35 -25.06
C GLY A 116 -0.42 25.32 -24.86
N SER A 117 0.54 25.32 -25.79
CA SER A 117 1.37 26.48 -26.15
C SER A 117 2.02 26.26 -27.51
#